data_AF-A0A662Q5R4-F1
#
_entry.id   AF-A0A662Q5R4-F1
#
_cell.length_a   1.000
_cell.length_b   1.000
_cell.length_c   1.000
_cell.angle_alpha   90.00
_cell.angle_beta   90.00
_cell.angle_gamma   90.00
#
_symmetry.space_group_name_H-M   'P 1'
#
loop_
_entity.id
_entity.type
_entity.pdbx_description
1 polymer ?
#
loop_
_entity_poly.entity_id
_entity_poly.type
_entity_poly.pdbx_seq_one_letter_code
_entity_poly.pdbx_strand_id
1 'polypeptide(L)'
;MPSDIEIAYEAELYPIEKVAEYIGVLEDELEFYGRYIAKVDYRSILKRLKSKPNGKLIVVTAITPTPLGEGKTTVAIGLGQALYERGLKVINTLREPSKGVTFGIKGGATGGGYSQVLPMDKINLNFTGDIAAVEAAHNLCAAAIDASILHGNPLNIDLLRVEWPYCMDIEARALRQVVIGLGGRANGYPREARWVITVAT
;
A
#
# COMPACT_ATOMS: atom_id res chain seq x y z
N MET A 1 -20.69 20.47 -8.25
CA MET A 1 -20.08 19.89 -7.04
C MET A 1 -18.60 20.20 -7.10
N PRO A 2 -17.96 20.67 -6.01
CA PRO A 2 -16.50 20.81 -5.99
C PRO A 2 -15.84 19.47 -6.35
N SER A 3 -14.64 19.54 -6.92
CA SER A 3 -13.81 18.37 -7.18
C SER A 3 -13.37 17.70 -5.86
N ASP A 4 -13.01 16.42 -5.94
CA ASP A 4 -12.56 15.65 -4.77
C ASP A 4 -11.38 16.31 -4.05
N ILE A 5 -10.47 16.92 -4.81
CA ILE A 5 -9.28 17.58 -4.27
C ILE A 5 -9.61 18.91 -3.59
N GLU A 6 -10.58 19.68 -4.11
CA GLU A 6 -11.06 20.91 -3.46
C GLU A 6 -11.70 20.59 -2.10
N ILE A 7 -12.55 19.56 -2.05
CA ILE A 7 -13.15 19.07 -0.79
C ILE A 7 -12.05 18.65 0.21
N ALA A 8 -11.02 17.95 -0.27
CA ALA A 8 -9.90 17.51 0.56
C ALA A 8 -9.10 18.68 1.15
N TYR A 9 -8.89 19.76 0.39
CA TYR A 9 -8.13 20.93 0.86
C TYR A 9 -8.92 21.84 1.81
N GLU A 10 -10.25 21.88 1.68
CA GLU A 10 -11.13 22.64 2.58
C GLU A 10 -11.35 21.94 3.93
N ALA A 11 -11.04 20.63 4.02
CA ALA A 11 -11.28 19.84 5.22
C ALA A 11 -10.35 20.25 6.39
N GLU A 12 -10.95 20.48 7.56
CA GLU A 12 -10.20 20.62 8.81
C GLU A 12 -9.79 19.24 9.33
N LEU A 13 -8.49 18.94 9.27
CA LEU A 13 -7.95 17.68 9.77
C LEU A 13 -7.66 17.76 11.27
N TYR A 14 -8.17 16.77 12.02
CA TYR A 14 -7.72 16.56 13.39
C TYR A 14 -6.30 16.01 13.41
N PRO A 15 -5.45 16.45 14.37
CA PRO A 15 -4.18 15.76 14.65
C PRO A 15 -4.41 14.27 14.87
N ILE A 16 -3.52 13.43 14.34
CA ILE A 16 -3.72 11.96 14.36
C ILE A 16 -3.81 11.40 15.78
N GLU A 17 -3.16 12.05 16.74
CA GLU A 17 -3.25 11.74 18.17
C GLU A 17 -4.70 11.79 18.68
N LYS A 18 -5.49 12.80 18.30
CA LYS A 18 -6.91 12.89 18.68
C LYS A 18 -7.74 11.76 18.07
N VAL A 19 -7.41 11.35 16.84
CA VAL A 19 -8.07 10.23 16.17
C VAL A 19 -7.72 8.91 16.87
N ALA A 20 -6.46 8.74 17.29
CA ALA A 20 -5.98 7.58 18.03
C ALA A 20 -6.62 7.48 19.43
N GLU A 21 -6.73 8.60 20.14
CA GLU A 21 -7.40 8.70 21.45
C GLU A 21 -8.86 8.22 21.37
N TYR A 22 -9.60 8.67 20.34
CA TYR A 22 -11.00 8.28 20.12
C TYR A 22 -11.19 6.75 20.07
N ILE A 23 -10.26 6.05 19.41
CA ILE A 23 -10.29 4.60 19.25
C ILE A 23 -9.54 3.83 20.37
N GLY A 24 -8.93 4.54 21.32
CA GLY A 24 -8.25 3.95 22.48
C GLY A 24 -6.85 3.39 22.19
N VAL A 25 -6.18 3.91 21.17
CA VAL A 25 -4.74 3.70 20.94
C VAL A 25 -3.97 4.68 21.83
N LEU A 26 -2.99 4.17 22.58
CA LEU A 26 -2.22 4.97 23.52
C LEU A 26 -1.09 5.73 22.80
N GLU A 27 -0.64 6.84 23.39
CA GLU A 27 0.41 7.69 22.81
C GLU A 27 1.73 6.92 22.62
N ASP A 28 2.10 6.05 23.57
CA ASP A 28 3.29 5.20 23.51
C ASP A 28 3.18 4.05 22.50
N GLU A 29 2.00 3.85 21.91
CA GLU A 29 1.74 2.90 20.83
C GLU A 29 1.74 3.58 19.45
N LEU A 30 2.06 4.87 19.37
CA LEU A 30 2.10 5.65 18.12
C LEU A 30 3.52 5.98 17.69
N GLU A 31 3.77 5.84 16.39
CA GLU A 31 4.94 6.37 15.72
C GLU A 31 4.48 7.40 14.68
N PHE A 32 4.73 8.69 14.93
CA PHE A 32 4.19 9.77 14.12
C PHE A 32 4.94 9.96 12.79
N TYR A 33 4.17 10.13 11.72
CA TYR A 33 4.61 10.53 10.38
C TYR A 33 4.05 11.90 10.06
N GLY A 34 4.64 12.92 10.68
CA GLY A 34 4.09 14.27 10.69
C GLY A 34 2.83 14.35 11.59
N ARG A 35 1.97 15.34 11.33
CA ARG A 35 0.85 15.69 12.24
C ARG A 35 -0.39 14.82 12.09
N TYR A 36 -0.61 14.25 10.89
CA TYR A 36 -1.89 13.65 10.50
C TYR A 36 -1.80 12.16 10.15
N ILE A 37 -0.61 11.55 10.29
CA ILE A 37 -0.38 10.13 9.99
C ILE A 37 0.46 9.55 11.13
N ALA A 38 0.17 8.31 11.51
CA ALA A 38 0.99 7.55 12.44
C ALA A 38 0.95 6.07 12.09
N LYS A 39 2.04 5.36 12.36
CA LYS A 39 2.04 3.91 12.50
C LYS A 39 1.63 3.55 13.93
N VAL A 40 1.10 2.35 14.11
CA VAL A 40 0.70 1.81 15.41
C VAL A 40 1.58 0.62 15.77
N ASP A 41 2.03 0.53 17.03
CA ASP A 41 2.65 -0.68 17.56
C ASP A 41 1.57 -1.75 17.78
N TYR A 42 1.29 -2.50 16.72
CA TYR A 42 0.29 -3.57 16.75
C TYR A 42 0.64 -4.65 17.79
N ARG A 43 1.92 -4.87 18.14
CA ARG A 43 2.32 -5.90 19.11
C ARG A 43 1.95 -5.46 20.52
N SER A 44 2.24 -4.22 20.88
CA SER A 44 1.84 -3.65 22.17
C SER A 44 0.33 -3.67 22.33
N ILE A 45 -0.40 -3.19 21.32
CA ILE A 45 -1.87 -3.14 21.30
C ILE A 45 -2.47 -4.54 21.45
N LEU A 46 -2.05 -5.52 20.64
CA LEU A 46 -2.59 -6.88 20.70
C LEU A 46 -2.30 -7.56 22.04
N LYS A 47 -1.14 -7.28 22.65
CA LYS A 47 -0.80 -7.80 23.98
C LYS A 47 -1.71 -7.21 25.05
N ARG A 48 -1.91 -5.89 25.04
CA ARG A 48 -2.77 -5.16 25.99
C ARG A 48 -4.24 -5.56 25.86
N LEU A 49 -4.71 -5.78 24.63
CA LEU A 49 -6.10 -6.10 24.33
C LEU A 49 -6.41 -7.61 24.24
N LYS A 50 -5.46 -8.48 24.61
CA LYS A 50 -5.60 -9.95 24.48
C LYS A 50 -6.86 -10.55 25.08
N SER A 51 -7.39 -9.96 26.16
CA SER A 51 -8.59 -10.42 26.87
C SER A 51 -9.88 -9.75 26.39
N LYS A 52 -9.80 -8.78 25.47
CA LYS A 52 -10.97 -8.06 24.96
C LYS A 52 -11.65 -8.89 23.86
N PRO A 53 -12.99 -8.88 23.79
CA PRO A 53 -13.69 -9.54 22.70
C PRO A 53 -13.45 -8.78 21.39
N ASN A 54 -13.45 -9.52 20.28
CA ASN A 54 -13.41 -8.92 18.95
C ASN A 54 -14.67 -8.09 18.68
N GLY A 55 -14.51 -6.99 17.95
CA GLY A 55 -15.61 -6.19 17.41
C GLY A 55 -16.38 -6.93 16.29
N LYS A 56 -17.36 -6.24 15.71
CA LYS A 56 -18.07 -6.73 14.52
C LYS A 56 -17.23 -6.43 13.27
N LEU A 57 -17.05 -7.43 12.41
CA LEU A 57 -16.41 -7.28 11.11
C LEU A 57 -17.47 -7.09 10.03
N ILE A 58 -17.41 -5.95 9.32
CA ILE A 58 -18.29 -5.65 8.20
C ILE A 58 -17.43 -5.60 6.94
N VAL A 59 -17.77 -6.43 5.95
CA VAL A 59 -17.06 -6.49 4.67
C VAL A 59 -17.89 -5.80 3.61
N VAL A 60 -17.32 -4.80 2.95
CA VAL A 60 -17.94 -4.10 1.82
C VAL A 60 -17.43 -4.70 0.51
N THR A 61 -18.34 -5.23 -0.29
CA THR A 61 -18.06 -5.77 -1.63
C THR A 61 -18.88 -5.04 -2.69
N ALA A 62 -18.61 -5.33 -3.95
CA ALA A 62 -19.34 -4.78 -5.10
C ALA A 62 -19.59 -5.88 -6.13
N ILE A 63 -20.46 -5.58 -7.10
CA ILE A 63 -20.64 -6.39 -8.30
C ILE A 63 -19.37 -6.39 -9.18
N THR A 64 -19.39 -7.17 -10.25
CA THR A 64 -18.34 -7.13 -11.27
C THR A 64 -18.13 -5.69 -11.78
N PRO A 65 -16.89 -5.18 -11.79
CA PRO A 65 -16.63 -3.80 -12.20
C PRO A 65 -17.10 -3.49 -13.63
N THR A 66 -17.61 -2.29 -13.82
CA THR A 66 -18.07 -1.72 -15.09
C THR A 66 -17.32 -0.41 -15.38
N PRO A 67 -17.31 0.06 -16.64
CA PRO A 67 -16.67 1.34 -16.98
C PRO A 67 -17.27 2.57 -16.27
N LEU A 68 -18.48 2.46 -15.72
CA LEU A 68 -19.17 3.55 -15.02
C LEU A 68 -18.67 3.75 -13.58
N GLY A 69 -18.00 2.74 -13.01
CA GLY A 69 -17.50 2.76 -11.64
C GLY A 69 -18.58 2.51 -10.58
N GLU A 70 -18.25 1.71 -9.56
CA GLU A 70 -19.21 1.25 -8.56
C GLU A 70 -19.13 2.03 -7.23
N GLY A 71 -18.11 2.87 -7.04
CA GLY A 71 -17.97 3.68 -5.82
C GLY A 71 -17.72 2.88 -4.54
N LYS A 72 -17.20 1.64 -4.63
CA LYS A 72 -17.02 0.73 -3.49
C LYS A 72 -16.29 1.39 -2.30
N THR A 73 -15.18 2.07 -2.57
CA THR A 73 -14.38 2.72 -1.50
C THR A 73 -15.14 3.89 -0.88
N THR A 74 -15.80 4.71 -1.69
CA THR A 74 -16.67 5.81 -1.23
C THR A 74 -17.77 5.29 -0.31
N VAL A 75 -18.44 4.20 -0.70
CA VAL A 75 -19.48 3.56 0.13
C VAL A 75 -18.91 3.00 1.43
N ALA A 76 -17.73 2.38 1.39
CA ALA A 76 -17.10 1.86 2.60
C ALA A 76 -16.76 2.97 3.62
N ILE A 77 -16.21 4.09 3.16
CA ILE A 77 -15.92 5.25 4.01
C ILE A 77 -17.21 5.88 4.52
N GLY A 78 -18.19 6.11 3.64
CA GLY A 78 -19.49 6.70 4.01
C GLY A 78 -20.27 5.85 5.01
N LEU A 79 -20.20 4.52 4.92
CA LEU A 79 -20.78 3.62 5.92
C LEU A 79 -20.13 3.81 7.29
N GLY A 80 -18.80 3.97 7.35
CA GLY A 80 -18.09 4.28 8.58
C GLY A 80 -18.53 5.61 9.19
N GLN A 81 -18.59 6.66 8.38
CA GLN A 81 -19.10 7.97 8.79
C GLN A 81 -20.53 7.87 9.34
N ALA A 82 -21.43 7.15 8.66
CA ALA A 82 -22.81 6.97 9.11
C ALA A 82 -22.94 6.18 10.43
N LEU A 83 -22.08 5.18 10.65
CA LEU A 83 -22.06 4.43 11.92
C LEU A 83 -21.52 5.30 13.07
N TYR A 84 -20.52 6.15 12.79
CA TYR A 84 -20.01 7.13 13.74
C TYR A 84 -21.09 8.13 14.17
N GLU A 85 -21.85 8.68 13.22
CA GLU A 85 -23.00 9.58 13.49
C GLU A 85 -24.10 8.91 14.34
N ARG A 86 -24.16 7.57 14.35
CA ARG A 86 -25.06 6.78 15.20
C ARG A 86 -24.49 6.49 16.60
N GLY A 87 -23.33 7.06 16.93
CA GLY A 87 -22.67 6.89 18.23
C GLY A 87 -21.87 5.59 18.36
N LEU A 88 -21.56 4.92 17.27
CA LEU A 88 -20.76 3.68 17.29
C LEU A 88 -19.27 3.99 17.12
N LYS A 89 -18.43 3.23 17.85
CA LYS A 89 -16.98 3.22 17.60
C LYS A 89 -16.68 2.35 16.39
N VAL A 90 -16.16 2.96 15.34
CA VAL A 90 -15.94 2.34 14.03
C VAL A 90 -14.57 2.73 13.48
N ILE A 91 -13.92 1.78 12.81
CA ILE A 91 -12.63 1.97 12.14
C ILE A 91 -12.79 1.44 10.71
N ASN A 92 -12.48 2.28 9.73
CA ASN A 92 -12.37 1.85 8.34
C ASN A 92 -10.95 1.33 8.07
N THR A 93 -10.86 0.15 7.47
CA THR A 93 -9.60 -0.44 7.00
C THR A 93 -9.59 -0.49 5.48
N LEU A 94 -8.61 0.19 4.85
CA LEU A 94 -8.46 0.30 3.40
C LEU A 94 -7.07 -0.18 2.97
N ARG A 95 -6.88 -0.33 1.65
CA ARG A 95 -5.57 -0.65 1.07
C ARG A 95 -4.86 0.62 0.66
N GLU A 96 -3.55 0.69 0.87
CA GLU A 96 -2.70 1.71 0.28
C GLU A 96 -2.70 1.56 -1.25
N PRO A 97 -2.91 2.64 -2.02
CA PRO A 97 -2.77 2.62 -3.47
C PRO A 97 -1.31 2.57 -3.90
N SER A 98 -1.06 1.87 -5.01
CA SER A 98 0.21 2.00 -5.75
C SER A 98 0.37 3.44 -6.25
N LYS A 99 1.58 4.01 -6.11
CA LYS A 99 1.87 5.34 -6.68
C LYS A 99 1.98 5.28 -8.20
N GLY A 100 2.31 4.12 -8.76
CA GLY A 100 2.44 3.93 -10.21
C GLY A 100 1.13 4.24 -10.95
N VAL A 101 -0.01 3.85 -10.38
CA VAL A 101 -1.33 4.12 -10.98
C VAL A 101 -1.79 5.56 -10.80
N THR A 102 -1.30 6.27 -9.78
CA THR A 102 -1.62 7.68 -9.49
C THR A 102 -1.28 8.60 -10.67
N PHE A 103 -0.21 8.31 -11.40
CA PHE A 103 0.21 9.07 -12.59
C PHE A 103 -0.40 8.54 -13.90
N GLY A 104 -1.25 7.51 -13.81
CA GLY A 104 -1.97 6.94 -14.93
C GLY A 104 -3.39 7.50 -15.08
N ILE A 105 -4.30 6.68 -15.62
CA ILE A 105 -5.70 7.09 -15.92
C ILE A 105 -6.60 6.95 -14.67
N LYS A 106 -6.24 6.10 -13.71
CA LYS A 106 -7.06 5.85 -12.51
C LYS A 106 -6.74 6.89 -11.45
N GLY A 107 -7.69 7.79 -11.19
CA GLY A 107 -7.65 8.72 -10.05
C GLY A 107 -7.58 8.00 -8.69
N GLY A 108 -7.29 8.78 -7.63
CA GLY A 108 -6.90 8.30 -6.30
C GLY A 108 -7.85 7.29 -5.65
N ALA A 109 -7.29 6.37 -4.86
CA ALA A 109 -8.05 5.28 -4.22
C ALA A 109 -8.60 5.64 -2.83
N THR A 110 -8.70 6.93 -2.51
CA THR A 110 -9.02 7.45 -1.17
C THR A 110 -10.50 7.76 -0.96
N GLY A 111 -11.39 7.26 -1.80
CA GLY A 111 -12.82 7.57 -1.78
C GLY A 111 -13.20 8.69 -2.76
N GLY A 112 -14.29 9.39 -2.50
CA GLY A 112 -14.76 10.48 -3.36
C GLY A 112 -15.89 11.31 -2.73
N GLY A 113 -16.11 12.51 -3.22
CA GLY A 113 -17.01 13.49 -2.62
C GLY A 113 -16.63 13.81 -1.17
N TYR A 114 -17.60 13.79 -0.26
CA TYR A 114 -17.41 14.01 1.18
C TYR A 114 -17.05 12.73 1.96
N SER A 115 -16.90 11.60 1.27
CA SER A 115 -16.54 10.31 1.86
C SER A 115 -15.14 9.92 1.39
N GLN A 116 -14.15 10.55 2.02
CA GLN A 116 -12.73 10.43 1.69
C GLN A 116 -11.87 10.05 2.90
N VAL A 117 -10.68 9.52 2.64
CA VAL A 117 -9.60 9.41 3.63
C VAL A 117 -8.50 10.40 3.27
N LEU A 118 -8.03 11.14 4.28
CA LEU A 118 -7.07 12.23 4.16
C LEU A 118 -5.88 11.99 5.09
N PRO A 119 -4.69 12.55 4.81
CA PRO A 119 -4.36 13.44 3.69
C PRO A 119 -4.12 12.70 2.36
N MET A 120 -4.89 13.07 1.32
CA MET A 120 -4.96 12.36 0.03
C MET A 120 -3.63 12.37 -0.74
N ASP A 121 -2.91 13.48 -0.72
CA ASP A 121 -1.62 13.66 -1.41
C ASP A 121 -0.55 12.71 -0.84
N LYS A 122 -0.53 12.55 0.49
CA LYS A 122 0.41 11.64 1.15
C LYS A 122 0.08 10.19 0.84
N ILE A 123 -1.21 9.82 0.93
CA ILE A 123 -1.67 8.44 0.71
C ILE A 123 -1.39 7.97 -0.72
N ASN A 124 -1.57 8.84 -1.73
CA ASN A 124 -1.39 8.46 -3.14
C ASN A 124 0.08 8.47 -3.61
N LEU A 125 1.02 8.87 -2.76
CA LEU A 125 2.45 8.96 -3.09
C LEU A 125 3.28 8.00 -2.23
N ASN A 126 4.16 8.52 -1.36
CA ASN A 126 5.07 7.70 -0.57
C ASN A 126 4.46 7.25 0.76
N PHE A 127 3.31 7.81 1.14
CA PHE A 127 2.62 7.58 2.41
C PHE A 127 3.59 7.42 3.60
N THR A 128 3.66 6.21 4.18
CA THR A 128 4.60 5.88 5.27
C THR A 128 5.78 5.01 4.83
N GLY A 129 5.94 4.78 3.53
CA GLY A 129 7.05 4.03 2.93
C GLY A 129 6.84 2.52 2.84
N ASP A 130 5.62 2.01 3.06
CA ASP A 130 5.36 0.57 3.13
C ASP A 130 5.62 -0.13 1.79
N ILE A 131 5.10 0.41 0.69
CA ILE A 131 5.37 -0.14 -0.65
C ILE A 131 6.87 -0.07 -0.98
N ALA A 132 7.57 0.99 -0.57
CA ALA A 132 9.01 1.09 -0.78
C ALA A 132 9.80 0.04 0.02
N ALA A 133 9.36 -0.28 1.24
CA ALA A 133 9.96 -1.35 2.04
C ALA A 133 9.73 -2.73 1.40
N VAL A 134 8.52 -3.00 0.87
CA VAL A 134 8.22 -4.22 0.10
C VAL A 134 9.09 -4.31 -1.16
N GLU A 135 9.22 -3.20 -1.90
CA GLU A 135 10.05 -3.13 -3.10
C GLU A 135 11.51 -3.47 -2.80
N ALA A 136 12.07 -2.87 -1.75
CA ALA A 136 13.44 -3.12 -1.33
C ALA A 136 13.67 -4.59 -0.93
N ALA A 137 12.75 -5.17 -0.14
CA ALA A 137 12.84 -6.56 0.29
C ALA A 137 12.74 -7.53 -0.90
N HIS A 138 11.79 -7.31 -1.81
CA HIS A 138 11.59 -8.16 -2.98
C HIS A 138 12.79 -8.11 -3.95
N ASN A 139 13.31 -6.92 -4.20
CA ASN A 139 14.48 -6.73 -5.06
C ASN A 139 15.77 -7.26 -4.41
N LEU A 140 15.88 -7.23 -3.08
CA LEU A 140 17.00 -7.88 -2.38
C LEU A 140 16.99 -9.40 -2.60
N CYS A 141 15.82 -10.05 -2.60
CA CYS A 141 15.71 -11.46 -2.96
C CYS A 141 16.13 -11.73 -4.40
N ALA A 142 15.69 -10.90 -5.36
CA ALA A 142 16.08 -11.02 -6.75
C ALA A 142 17.60 -10.86 -6.94
N ALA A 143 18.19 -9.86 -6.29
CA ALA A 143 19.64 -9.63 -6.31
C ALA A 143 20.42 -10.78 -5.66
N ALA A 144 19.91 -11.38 -4.59
CA ALA A 144 20.53 -12.54 -3.93
C ALA A 144 20.55 -13.79 -4.84
N ILE A 145 19.51 -13.99 -5.65
CA ILE A 145 19.48 -15.06 -6.66
C ILE A 145 20.58 -14.84 -7.70
N ASP A 146 20.67 -13.63 -8.27
CA ASP A 146 21.68 -13.30 -9.28
C ASP A 146 23.11 -13.38 -8.70
N ALA A 147 23.30 -12.94 -7.45
CA ALA A 147 24.57 -13.07 -6.74
C ALA A 147 24.96 -14.54 -6.52
N SER A 148 24.01 -15.40 -6.14
CA SER A 148 24.26 -16.85 -6.00
C SER A 148 24.71 -17.47 -7.32
N ILE A 149 24.06 -17.11 -8.43
CA ILE A 149 24.44 -17.56 -9.78
C ILE A 149 25.86 -17.09 -10.14
N LEU A 150 26.17 -15.81 -9.89
CA LEU A 150 27.50 -15.24 -10.16
C LEU A 150 28.60 -15.91 -9.33
N HIS A 151 28.34 -16.20 -8.06
CA HIS A 151 29.31 -16.75 -7.10
C HIS A 151 29.32 -18.28 -7.07
N GLY A 152 29.26 -18.91 -8.25
CA GLY A 152 29.47 -20.35 -8.41
C GLY A 152 28.20 -21.20 -8.41
N ASN A 153 27.02 -20.59 -8.32
CA ASN A 153 25.72 -21.24 -8.43
C ASN A 153 25.60 -22.55 -7.61
N PRO A 154 25.80 -22.50 -6.28
CA PRO A 154 25.85 -23.71 -5.45
C PRO A 154 24.53 -24.50 -5.44
N LEU A 155 23.42 -23.85 -5.80
CA LEU A 155 22.08 -24.45 -5.87
C LEU A 155 21.73 -24.99 -7.27
N ASN A 156 22.66 -24.90 -8.24
CA ASN A 156 22.45 -25.31 -9.63
C ASN A 156 21.16 -24.72 -10.24
N ILE A 157 20.95 -23.42 -10.00
CA ILE A 157 19.80 -22.67 -10.52
C ILE A 157 19.87 -22.64 -12.05
N ASP A 158 18.79 -23.09 -12.70
CA ASP A 158 18.60 -22.95 -14.14
C ASP A 158 18.18 -21.51 -14.47
N LEU A 159 19.04 -20.78 -15.18
CA LEU A 159 18.83 -19.38 -15.56
C LEU A 159 17.56 -19.16 -16.39
N LEU A 160 17.10 -20.19 -17.11
CA LEU A 160 15.88 -20.12 -17.93
C LEU A 160 14.60 -20.32 -17.12
N ARG A 161 14.72 -20.71 -15.84
CA ARG A 161 13.59 -21.04 -14.95
C ARG A 161 13.53 -20.14 -13.72
N VAL A 162 14.25 -19.03 -13.72
CA VAL A 162 14.13 -18.03 -12.65
C VAL A 162 12.80 -17.30 -12.79
N GLU A 163 11.81 -17.71 -11.99
CA GLU A 163 10.47 -17.11 -12.01
C GLU A 163 10.35 -15.86 -11.14
N TRP A 164 11.26 -15.66 -10.18
CA TRP A 164 11.26 -14.51 -9.29
C TRP A 164 11.61 -13.22 -10.06
N PRO A 165 10.68 -12.25 -10.15
CA PRO A 165 10.91 -11.02 -10.88
C PRO A 165 11.67 -10.00 -10.03
N TYR A 166 12.07 -8.89 -10.64
CA TYR A 166 12.29 -7.65 -9.90
C TYR A 166 10.96 -6.87 -9.84
N CYS A 167 10.88 -5.85 -9.01
CA CYS A 167 9.71 -4.98 -8.93
C CYS A 167 10.04 -3.49 -8.84
N MET A 168 9.09 -2.68 -9.26
CA MET A 168 9.15 -1.21 -9.14
C MET A 168 7.73 -0.66 -9.13
N ASP A 169 7.41 0.24 -8.20
CA ASP A 169 6.08 0.83 -8.10
C ASP A 169 5.87 2.00 -9.09
N ILE A 170 6.12 1.74 -10.37
CA ILE A 170 6.02 2.70 -11.48
C ILE A 170 5.45 1.97 -12.70
N GLU A 171 4.63 2.66 -13.51
CA GLU A 171 4.14 2.13 -14.79
C GLU A 171 5.23 2.11 -15.88
N ALA A 172 6.16 1.17 -15.78
CA ALA A 172 7.29 1.02 -16.71
C ALA A 172 7.09 -0.17 -17.68
N ARG A 173 6.24 0.01 -18.70
CA ARG A 173 5.93 -1.07 -19.67
C ARG A 173 7.17 -1.65 -20.38
N ALA A 174 8.22 -0.85 -20.55
CA ALA A 174 9.47 -1.25 -21.20
C ALA A 174 10.24 -2.31 -20.40
N LEU A 175 9.96 -2.48 -19.11
CA LEU A 175 10.65 -3.44 -18.24
C LEU A 175 9.91 -4.78 -18.09
N ARG A 176 8.82 -5.01 -18.84
CA ARG A 176 8.04 -6.26 -18.78
C ARG A 176 8.82 -7.49 -19.19
N GLN A 177 9.77 -7.34 -20.11
CA GLN A 177 10.67 -8.39 -20.58
C GLN A 177 12.00 -7.74 -20.92
N VAL A 178 13.07 -8.14 -20.24
CA VAL A 178 14.40 -7.59 -20.42
C VAL A 178 15.45 -8.69 -20.31
N VAL A 179 16.64 -8.44 -20.84
CA VAL A 179 17.83 -9.26 -20.61
C VAL A 179 18.74 -8.51 -19.65
N ILE A 180 19.12 -9.16 -18.55
CA ILE A 180 20.02 -8.62 -17.53
C ILE A 180 21.37 -9.35 -17.54
N GLY A 181 22.34 -8.92 -16.73
CA GLY A 181 23.62 -9.62 -16.60
C GLY A 181 24.56 -9.49 -17.81
N LEU A 182 24.41 -8.41 -18.58
CA LEU A 182 25.24 -8.11 -19.75
C LEU A 182 26.53 -7.36 -19.37
N GLY A 183 27.49 -7.30 -20.30
CA GLY A 183 28.73 -6.54 -20.12
C GLY A 183 29.92 -7.35 -19.57
N GLY A 184 29.84 -8.68 -19.64
CA GLY A 184 30.96 -9.58 -19.33
C GLY A 184 30.87 -10.20 -17.92
N ARG A 185 31.85 -11.06 -17.61
CA ARG A 185 31.81 -11.97 -16.44
C ARG A 185 31.66 -11.27 -15.09
N ALA A 186 32.13 -10.03 -14.97
CA ALA A 186 32.02 -9.26 -13.72
C ALA A 186 30.58 -8.81 -13.41
N ASN A 187 29.70 -8.76 -14.42
CA ASN A 187 28.35 -8.20 -14.30
C ASN A 187 27.24 -9.26 -14.16
N GLY A 188 27.60 -10.54 -14.08
CA GLY A 188 26.64 -11.64 -14.05
C GLY A 188 26.60 -12.48 -15.32
N TYR A 189 25.59 -13.34 -15.39
CA TYR A 189 25.33 -14.20 -16.54
C TYR A 189 24.06 -13.73 -17.23
N PRO A 190 24.06 -13.59 -18.57
CA PRO A 190 22.88 -13.14 -19.30
C PRO A 190 21.67 -14.05 -19.08
N ARG A 191 20.53 -13.47 -18.69
CA ARG A 191 19.25 -14.17 -18.59
C ARG A 191 18.07 -13.25 -18.85
N GLU A 192 16.94 -13.84 -19.22
CA GLU A 192 15.67 -13.13 -19.25
C GLU A 192 15.19 -12.82 -17.83
N ALA A 193 14.63 -11.63 -17.66
CA ALA A 193 14.03 -11.15 -16.43
C ALA A 193 12.84 -10.24 -16.74
N ARG A 194 12.05 -9.92 -15.71
CA ARG A 194 10.92 -9.01 -15.80
C ARG A 194 10.79 -8.16 -14.55
N TRP A 195 10.25 -6.97 -14.73
CA TRP A 195 9.78 -6.13 -13.63
C TRP A 195 8.27 -6.20 -13.54
N VAL A 196 7.76 -6.37 -12.33
CA VAL A 196 6.34 -6.24 -12.01
C VAL A 196 6.10 -4.96 -11.20
N ILE A 197 4.86 -4.48 -11.18
CA ILE A 197 4.50 -3.40 -10.26
C ILE A 197 4.59 -3.94 -8.82
N THR A 198 5.10 -3.15 -7.88
CA THR A 198 5.39 -3.65 -6.51
C THR A 198 4.16 -4.24 -5.83
N VAL A 199 2.96 -3.72 -6.06
CA VAL A 199 1.72 -4.29 -5.50
C VAL A 199 1.28 -5.63 -6.11
N ALA A 200 2.03 -6.16 -7.09
CA ALA A 200 1.82 -7.48 -7.69
C ALA A 200 2.88 -8.52 -7.28
N THR A 201 3.82 -8.16 -6.39
CA THR A 201 4.83 -9.08 -5.85
C THR A 201 4.25 -10.09 -4.87
#